data_AF-A0AA35ZNT8-F1
#
_entry.id   AF-A0AA35ZNT8-F1
#
_cell.length_a   1.000
_cell.length_b   1.000
_cell.length_c   1.000
_cell.angle_alpha   90.00
_cell.angle_beta   90.00
_cell.angle_gamma   90.00
#
_symmetry.space_group_name_H-M   'P 1'
#
loop_
_entity.id
_entity.type
_entity.pdbx_description
1 polymer ?
#
loop_
_entity_poly.entity_id
_entity_poly.type
_entity_poly.pdbx_seq_one_letter_code
_entity_poly.pdbx_strand_id
1 'polypeptide(L)'
;MIIDIVMQVALILITLFMFLWMQKIPQNLFTKFRYRNRSSYSAKRHFIIGAQLLAKSRSTKDRSSAINLAKTAAEEADKSIALDPKDAASHILKALALDVQGFGTSALEALDVALSPLTSKSLSSEERGDALLKRAEIKIKGSKRGLVDSAIDDLQQSVKLKGDKATALTPSVLRLKMH
;
A
#
# COMPACT_ATOMS: atom_id res chain seq x y z
N MET A 1 -12.19 -24.17 48.10
CA MET A 1 -10.88 -24.06 47.41
C MET A 1 -10.99 -23.59 45.97
N ILE A 2 -11.55 -24.35 45.02
CA ILE A 2 -11.63 -23.89 43.61
C ILE A 2 -12.53 -22.65 43.46
N ILE A 3 -13.69 -22.63 44.12
CA ILE A 3 -14.63 -21.51 44.08
C ILE A 3 -14.01 -20.23 44.68
N ASP A 4 -13.23 -20.35 45.76
CA ASP A 4 -12.54 -19.21 46.39
C ASP A 4 -11.48 -18.59 45.47
N ILE A 5 -10.72 -19.44 44.76
CA ILE A 5 -9.71 -18.99 43.79
C ILE A 5 -10.38 -18.28 42.61
N VAL A 6 -11.49 -18.83 42.10
CA VAL A 6 -12.26 -18.21 41.01
C VAL A 6 -12.82 -16.85 41.43
N MET A 7 -13.38 -16.74 42.65
CA MET A 7 -13.89 -15.48 43.20
C MET A 7 -12.78 -14.44 43.39
N GLN A 8 -11.61 -14.86 43.85
CA GLN A 8 -10.47 -13.98 44.04
C GLN A 8 -9.91 -13.46 42.71
N VAL A 9 -9.80 -14.32 41.70
CA VAL A 9 -9.40 -13.92 40.34
C VAL A 9 -10.43 -12.97 39.72
N ALA A 10 -11.72 -13.23 39.91
CA ALA A 10 -12.79 -12.36 39.44
C ALA A 10 -12.70 -10.95 40.06
N LEU A 11 -12.46 -10.86 41.38
CA LEU A 11 -12.28 -9.58 42.06
C LEU A 11 -11.04 -8.81 41.57
N ILE A 12 -9.93 -9.51 41.31
CA ILE A 12 -8.72 -8.89 40.75
C ILE A 12 -8.99 -8.36 39.34
N LEU A 13 -9.70 -9.10 38.50
CA LEU A 13 -10.09 -8.64 37.16
C LEU A 13 -11.00 -7.41 37.21
N ILE A 14 -11.98 -7.39 38.13
CA ILE A 14 -12.92 -6.27 38.29
C ILE A 14 -12.19 -4.99 38.74
N THR A 15 -11.28 -5.11 39.71
CA THR A 15 -10.50 -3.96 40.20
C THR A 15 -9.54 -3.42 39.14
N LEU A 16 -8.86 -4.30 38.40
CA LEU A 16 -8.01 -3.91 37.26
C LEU A 16 -8.83 -3.19 36.17
N PHE A 17 -10.03 -3.70 35.89
CA PHE A 17 -10.92 -3.12 34.90
C PHE A 17 -11.45 -1.74 35.31
N MET A 18 -11.87 -1.55 36.57
CA MET A 18 -12.23 -0.23 37.08
C MET A 18 -11.05 0.74 37.04
N PHE A 19 -9.84 0.28 37.36
CA PHE A 19 -8.63 1.10 37.30
C PHE A 19 -8.33 1.56 35.86
N LEU A 20 -8.41 0.66 34.87
CA LEU A 20 -8.25 1.01 33.46
C LEU A 20 -9.32 2.01 32.97
N TRP A 21 -10.56 1.88 33.46
CA TRP A 21 -11.65 2.79 33.12
C TRP A 21 -11.44 4.19 33.70
N MET A 22 -10.98 4.26 34.96
CA MET A 22 -10.67 5.52 35.65
C MET A 22 -9.52 6.28 34.98
N GLN A 23 -8.55 5.57 34.42
CA GLN A 23 -7.42 6.14 33.66
C GLN A 23 -7.81 6.66 32.25
N LYS A 24 -9.10 6.59 31.85
CA LYS A 24 -9.60 6.95 30.49
C LYS A 24 -8.85 6.30 29.32
N ILE A 25 -8.04 5.27 29.58
CA ILE A 25 -7.29 4.49 28.58
C ILE A 25 -8.22 3.93 27.49
N PRO A 26 -9.39 3.32 27.79
CA PRO A 26 -10.26 2.81 26.73
C PRO A 26 -10.73 3.94 25.80
N GLN A 27 -11.12 5.10 26.34
CA GLN A 27 -11.60 6.22 25.52
C GLN A 27 -10.50 6.76 24.59
N ASN A 28 -9.26 6.89 25.07
CA ASN A 28 -8.13 7.37 24.26
C ASN A 28 -7.71 6.38 23.16
N LEU A 29 -7.92 5.07 23.37
CA LEU A 29 -7.68 4.05 22.36
C LEU A 29 -8.83 3.97 21.34
N PHE A 30 -10.08 4.06 21.80
CA PHE A 30 -11.25 4.08 20.91
C PHE A 30 -11.34 5.35 20.07
N THR A 31 -10.95 6.51 20.59
CA THR A 31 -10.89 7.76 19.80
C THR A 31 -9.81 7.67 18.74
N LYS A 32 -8.61 7.15 19.05
CA LYS A 32 -7.57 6.87 18.04
C LYS A 32 -8.04 5.90 16.97
N PHE A 33 -8.76 4.84 17.34
CA PHE A 33 -9.29 3.87 16.38
C PHE A 33 -10.38 4.49 15.48
N ARG A 34 -11.32 5.27 16.06
CA ARG A 34 -12.37 5.96 15.31
C ARG A 34 -11.80 7.06 14.40
N TYR A 35 -10.80 7.81 14.85
CA TYR A 35 -10.13 8.83 14.05
C TYR A 35 -9.32 8.22 12.90
N ARG A 36 -8.64 7.09 13.15
CA ARG A 36 -7.91 6.33 12.13
C ARG A 36 -8.83 5.76 11.07
N ASN A 37 -10.04 5.33 11.43
CA ASN A 37 -11.01 4.84 10.45
C ASN A 37 -11.51 5.97 9.53
N ARG A 38 -11.72 7.17 10.08
CA ARG A 38 -12.09 8.36 9.29
C ARG A 38 -10.94 8.84 8.40
N SER A 39 -9.70 8.84 8.90
CA SER A 39 -8.53 9.23 8.11
C SER A 39 -8.25 8.24 6.98
N SER A 40 -8.41 6.93 7.21
CA SER A 40 -8.28 5.90 6.18
C SER A 40 -9.33 6.05 5.07
N TYR A 41 -10.59 6.37 5.41
CA TYR A 41 -11.61 6.66 4.40
C TYR A 41 -11.25 7.88 3.55
N SER A 42 -10.82 8.97 4.18
CA SER A 42 -10.35 10.16 3.45
C SER A 42 -9.12 9.85 2.59
N ALA A 43 -8.18 9.05 3.07
CA ALA A 43 -6.99 8.62 2.33
C ALA A 43 -7.38 7.85 1.05
N LYS A 44 -8.32 6.91 1.16
CA LYS A 44 -8.85 6.14 0.02
C LYS A 44 -9.56 7.04 -0.99
N ARG A 45 -10.32 8.03 -0.52
CA ARG A 45 -10.96 9.01 -1.42
C ARG A 45 -9.91 9.77 -2.25
N HIS A 46 -8.88 10.30 -1.59
CA HIS A 46 -7.78 10.98 -2.29
C HIS A 46 -7.07 10.03 -3.26
N PHE A 47 -6.78 8.79 -2.85
CA PHE A 47 -6.20 7.78 -3.74
C PHE A 47 -7.04 7.54 -5.00
N ILE A 48 -8.37 7.37 -4.87
CA ILE A 48 -9.27 7.13 -6.01
C ILE A 48 -9.28 8.35 -6.95
N ILE A 49 -9.37 9.57 -6.40
CA ILE A 49 -9.36 10.80 -7.21
C ILE A 49 -8.03 10.91 -7.98
N GLY A 50 -6.90 10.67 -7.30
CA GLY A 50 -5.59 10.70 -7.94
C GLY A 50 -5.44 9.63 -9.03
N ALA A 51 -5.94 8.42 -8.80
CA ALA A 51 -5.95 7.35 -9.80
C ALA A 51 -6.79 7.71 -11.03
N GLN A 52 -7.94 8.35 -10.83
CA GLN A 52 -8.77 8.85 -11.93
C GLN A 52 -8.07 9.96 -12.72
N LEU A 53 -7.40 10.89 -12.04
CA LEU A 53 -6.63 11.96 -12.69
C LEU A 53 -5.45 11.38 -13.50
N LEU A 54 -4.76 10.37 -12.96
CA LEU A 54 -3.70 9.67 -13.66
C LEU A 54 -4.21 8.93 -14.90
N ALA A 55 -5.36 8.25 -14.81
CA ALA A 55 -5.98 7.60 -15.95
C ALA A 55 -6.32 8.62 -17.06
N LYS A 56 -6.91 9.77 -16.67
CA LYS A 56 -7.21 10.88 -17.60
C LYS A 56 -5.94 11.46 -18.23
N SER A 57 -4.87 11.61 -17.44
CA SER A 57 -3.56 12.06 -17.90
C SER A 57 -2.99 11.14 -18.99
N ARG A 58 -3.20 9.83 -18.87
CA ARG A 58 -2.74 8.85 -19.87
C ARG A 58 -3.60 8.82 -21.14
N SER A 59 -4.89 9.17 -21.04
CA SER A 59 -5.80 9.17 -22.19
C SER A 59 -5.82 10.47 -22.99
N THR A 60 -5.32 11.58 -22.43
CA THR A 60 -5.32 12.86 -23.14
C THR A 60 -4.20 12.91 -24.18
N LYS A 61 -4.49 13.53 -25.34
CA LYS A 61 -3.54 13.67 -26.45
C LYS A 61 -2.60 14.86 -26.26
N ASP A 62 -3.03 15.88 -25.51
CA ASP A 62 -2.21 17.06 -25.26
C ASP A 62 -1.22 16.79 -24.12
N ARG A 63 0.07 16.93 -24.43
CA ARG A 63 1.17 16.68 -23.49
C ARG A 63 1.13 17.63 -22.30
N SER A 64 0.78 18.90 -22.50
CA SER A 64 0.76 19.88 -21.42
C SER A 64 -0.36 19.56 -20.41
N SER A 65 -1.54 19.23 -20.93
CA SER A 65 -2.68 18.77 -20.16
C SER A 65 -2.39 17.46 -19.43
N ALA A 66 -1.72 16.51 -20.08
CA ALA A 66 -1.30 15.25 -19.46
C ALA A 66 -0.41 15.51 -18.24
N ILE A 67 0.59 16.38 -18.37
CA ILE A 67 1.51 16.74 -17.28
C ILE A 67 0.78 17.43 -16.14
N ASN A 68 -0.14 18.37 -16.43
CA ASN A 68 -0.92 19.06 -15.39
C ASN A 68 -1.85 18.10 -14.63
N LEU A 69 -2.50 17.16 -15.32
CA LEU A 69 -3.30 16.11 -14.70
C LEU A 69 -2.44 15.14 -13.87
N ALA A 70 -1.24 14.81 -14.33
CA ALA A 70 -0.31 14.00 -13.56
C ALA A 70 0.20 14.74 -12.32
N LYS A 71 0.47 16.05 -12.41
CA LYS A 71 0.85 16.87 -11.26
C LYS A 71 -0.24 16.86 -10.18
N THR A 72 -1.49 17.13 -10.57
CA THR A 72 -2.63 17.07 -9.65
C THR A 72 -2.86 15.66 -9.07
N ALA A 73 -2.61 14.60 -9.85
CA ALA A 73 -2.63 13.23 -9.34
C ALA A 73 -1.55 12.99 -8.27
N ALA A 74 -0.34 13.53 -8.45
CA ALA A 74 0.73 13.44 -7.46
C ALA A 74 0.38 14.20 -6.16
N GLU A 75 -0.19 15.40 -6.26
CA GLU A 75 -0.66 16.17 -5.10
C GLU A 75 -1.75 15.43 -4.31
N GLU A 76 -2.64 14.75 -5.02
CA GLU A 76 -3.69 13.95 -4.38
C GLU A 76 -3.13 12.68 -3.73
N ALA A 77 -2.12 12.06 -4.33
CA ALA A 77 -1.37 10.97 -3.72
C ALA A 77 -0.65 11.42 -2.44
N ASP A 78 -0.06 12.62 -2.42
CA ASP A 78 0.58 13.19 -1.22
C ASP A 78 -0.41 13.39 -0.08
N LYS A 79 -1.64 13.86 -0.37
CA LYS A 79 -2.71 13.95 0.64
C LYS A 79 -3.10 12.58 1.17
N SER A 80 -3.15 11.56 0.30
CA SER A 80 -3.42 10.19 0.71
C SER A 80 -2.32 9.65 1.63
N ILE A 81 -1.04 9.84 1.26
CA ILE A 81 0.13 9.44 2.06
C ILE A 81 0.15 10.14 3.43
N ALA A 82 -0.20 11.42 3.48
CA ALA A 82 -0.27 12.16 4.75
C ALA A 82 -1.31 11.57 5.72
N LEU A 83 -2.38 10.97 5.20
CA LEU A 83 -3.46 10.38 5.98
C LEU A 83 -3.23 8.90 6.31
N ASP A 84 -2.62 8.15 5.39
CA ASP A 84 -2.23 6.75 5.56
C ASP A 84 -0.84 6.46 4.96
N PRO A 85 0.25 6.73 5.70
CA PRO A 85 1.60 6.60 5.18
C PRO A 85 2.05 5.14 5.00
N LYS A 86 1.28 4.19 5.56
CA LYS A 86 1.57 2.75 5.47
C LYS A 86 1.03 2.10 4.21
N ASP A 87 0.16 2.80 3.49
CA ASP A 87 -0.39 2.30 2.25
C ASP A 87 0.60 2.47 1.09
N ALA A 88 1.15 1.35 0.61
CA ALA A 88 2.03 1.34 -0.55
C ALA A 88 1.34 1.81 -1.84
N ALA A 89 0.02 1.62 -1.98
CA ALA A 89 -0.70 1.98 -3.20
C ALA A 89 -0.59 3.50 -3.47
N SER A 90 -0.68 4.33 -2.44
CA SER A 90 -0.54 5.79 -2.55
C SER A 90 0.87 6.21 -2.98
N HIS A 91 1.91 5.50 -2.51
CA HIS A 91 3.29 5.74 -2.97
C HIS A 91 3.49 5.31 -4.43
N ILE A 92 2.89 4.19 -4.86
CA ILE A 92 2.91 3.76 -6.27
C ILE A 92 2.21 4.79 -7.15
N LEU A 93 1.03 5.27 -6.74
CA LEU A 93 0.28 6.29 -7.48
C LEU A 93 1.12 7.56 -7.69
N LYS A 94 1.79 8.04 -6.64
CA LYS A 94 2.73 9.16 -6.71
C LYS A 94 3.86 8.89 -7.70
N ALA A 95 4.47 7.72 -7.63
CA ALA A 95 5.54 7.35 -8.56
C ALA A 95 5.10 7.36 -10.02
N LEU A 96 3.92 6.80 -10.32
CA LEU A 96 3.38 6.78 -11.68
C LEU A 96 3.07 8.18 -12.19
N ALA A 97 2.55 9.06 -11.33
CA ALA A 97 2.31 10.45 -11.66
C ALA A 97 3.61 11.22 -11.93
N LEU A 98 4.68 10.93 -11.18
CA LEU A 98 6.00 11.53 -11.41
C LEU A 98 6.68 11.03 -12.70
N ASP A 99 6.52 9.74 -13.06
CA ASP A 99 7.03 9.20 -14.32
C ASP A 99 6.35 9.86 -15.54
N VAL A 100 5.04 10.13 -15.47
CA VAL A 100 4.32 10.86 -16.53
C VAL A 100 4.83 12.31 -16.67
N GLN A 101 5.19 12.96 -15.55
CA GLN A 101 5.82 14.28 -15.56
C GLN A 101 7.27 14.26 -16.07
N GLY A 102 7.89 13.08 -16.18
CA GLY A 102 9.28 12.92 -16.58
C GLY A 102 10.28 12.95 -15.42
N PHE A 103 9.81 12.99 -14.17
CA PHE A 103 10.64 12.99 -12.97
C PHE A 103 11.02 11.57 -12.54
N GLY A 104 11.86 10.90 -13.36
CA GLY A 104 12.22 9.50 -13.17
C GLY A 104 12.93 9.19 -11.84
N THR A 105 13.78 10.08 -11.33
CA THR A 105 14.47 9.89 -10.04
C THR A 105 13.50 9.91 -8.86
N SER A 106 12.63 10.92 -8.80
CA SER A 106 11.61 11.01 -7.75
C SER A 106 10.56 9.91 -7.86
N ALA A 107 10.28 9.42 -9.09
CA ALA A 107 9.43 8.25 -9.29
C ALA A 107 10.06 6.97 -8.73
N LEU A 108 11.37 6.78 -8.92
CA LEU A 108 12.10 5.65 -8.32
C LEU A 108 12.09 5.70 -6.79
N GLU A 109 12.37 6.87 -6.21
CA GLU A 109 12.33 7.05 -4.75
C GLU A 109 10.95 6.68 -4.18
N ALA A 110 9.86 7.12 -4.82
CA ALA A 110 8.51 6.78 -4.40
C ALA A 110 8.22 5.26 -4.52
N LEU A 111 8.73 4.58 -5.56
CA LEU A 111 8.62 3.11 -5.67
C LEU A 111 9.45 2.37 -4.62
N ASP A 112 10.64 2.87 -4.29
CA ASP A 112 11.47 2.28 -3.24
C ASP A 112 10.81 2.40 -1.88
N VAL A 113 10.14 3.52 -1.60
CA VAL A 113 9.30 3.67 -0.40
C VAL A 113 8.12 2.68 -0.43
N ALA A 114 7.44 2.52 -1.57
CA ALA A 114 6.31 1.59 -1.70
C ALA A 114 6.71 0.11 -1.53
N LEU A 115 7.92 -0.25 -1.97
CA LEU A 115 8.46 -1.61 -1.88
C LEU A 115 9.22 -1.88 -0.58
N SER A 116 9.35 -0.87 0.30
CA SER A 116 10.00 -1.02 1.59
C SER A 116 9.26 -2.02 2.49
N PRO A 117 9.94 -2.66 3.46
CA PRO A 117 9.29 -3.61 4.39
C PRO A 117 8.13 -3.03 5.21
N LEU A 118 8.06 -1.69 5.31
CA LEU A 118 7.06 -0.99 6.11
C LEU A 118 5.70 -0.88 5.40
N THR A 119 5.72 -0.74 4.07
CA THR A 119 4.55 -0.47 3.23
C THR A 119 4.19 -1.66 2.35
N SER A 120 5.18 -2.46 1.91
CA SER A 120 5.00 -3.62 1.02
C SER A 120 4.03 -4.69 1.53
N LYS A 121 3.71 -4.69 2.83
CA LYS A 121 2.70 -5.57 3.44
C LYS A 121 1.27 -5.21 3.03
N SER A 122 1.01 -3.99 2.57
CA SER A 122 -0.31 -3.58 2.09
C SER A 122 -0.59 -4.03 0.66
N LEU A 123 0.44 -4.41 -0.11
CA LEU A 123 0.31 -4.88 -1.49
C LEU A 123 0.02 -6.37 -1.55
N SER A 124 -0.87 -6.74 -2.48
CA SER A 124 -0.94 -8.12 -2.97
C SER A 124 0.34 -8.50 -3.72
N SER A 125 0.58 -9.80 -3.90
CA SER A 125 1.72 -10.30 -4.69
C SER A 125 1.71 -9.78 -6.12
N GLU A 126 0.53 -9.58 -6.70
CA GLU A 126 0.33 -9.06 -8.05
C GLU A 126 0.70 -7.58 -8.14
N GLU A 127 0.15 -6.74 -7.25
CA GLU A 127 0.48 -5.31 -7.22
C GLU A 127 1.96 -5.08 -6.91
N ARG A 128 2.55 -5.93 -6.06
CA ARG A 128 4.00 -5.91 -5.80
C ARG A 128 4.80 -6.28 -7.05
N GLY A 129 4.35 -7.27 -7.82
CA GLY A 129 4.95 -7.64 -9.09
C GLY A 129 4.87 -6.50 -10.12
N ASP A 130 3.73 -5.82 -10.21
CA ASP A 130 3.55 -4.68 -11.11
C ASP A 130 4.39 -3.47 -10.69
N ALA A 131 4.53 -3.21 -9.38
CA ALA A 131 5.40 -2.16 -8.86
C ALA A 131 6.88 -2.44 -9.16
N LEU A 132 7.33 -3.69 -9.01
CA LEU A 132 8.69 -4.11 -9.38
C LEU A 132 8.95 -3.95 -10.89
N LEU A 133 7.99 -4.36 -11.72
CA LEU A 133 8.06 -4.17 -13.17
C LEU A 133 8.21 -2.69 -13.51
N LYS A 134 7.39 -1.83 -12.89
CA LYS A 134 7.46 -0.39 -13.12
C LYS A 134 8.80 0.21 -12.66
N ARG A 135 9.35 -0.26 -11.54
CA ARG A 135 10.67 0.17 -11.06
C ARG A 135 11.77 -0.21 -12.04
N ALA A 136 11.73 -1.43 -12.59
CA ALA A 136 12.65 -1.88 -13.62
C ALA A 136 12.56 -1.02 -14.89
N GLU A 137 11.34 -0.72 -15.37
CA GLU A 137 11.13 0.14 -16.54
C GLU A 137 11.80 1.51 -16.36
N ILE A 138 11.60 2.16 -15.20
CA ILE A 138 12.15 3.49 -14.95
C ILE A 138 13.68 3.43 -14.82
N LYS A 139 14.23 2.38 -14.18
CA LYS A 139 15.69 2.14 -14.11
C LYS A 139 16.31 2.00 -15.50
N ILE A 140 15.66 1.26 -16.39
CA ILE A 140 16.11 1.06 -17.78
C ILE A 140 16.03 2.38 -18.56
N LYS A 141 14.91 3.12 -18.47
CA LYS A 141 14.72 4.43 -19.11
C LYS A 141 15.76 5.47 -18.66
N GLY A 142 16.20 5.39 -17.41
CA GLY A 142 17.24 6.26 -16.83
C GLY A 142 18.67 5.99 -17.31
N SER A 143 18.90 4.92 -18.10
CA SER A 143 20.13 4.61 -18.83
C SER A 143 21.46 4.78 -18.08
N LYS A 144 21.48 4.51 -16.77
CA LYS A 144 22.73 4.35 -16.00
C LYS A 144 23.08 2.86 -15.96
N ARG A 145 24.22 2.47 -16.53
CA ARG A 145 24.67 1.06 -16.61
C ARG A 145 24.49 0.27 -15.30
N GLY A 146 24.75 0.89 -14.14
CA GLY A 146 24.61 0.24 -12.83
C GLY A 146 23.16 -0.03 -12.35
N LEU A 147 22.15 0.55 -13.00
CA LEU A 147 20.74 0.30 -12.66
C LEU A 147 20.14 -0.87 -13.46
N VAL A 148 20.83 -1.35 -14.50
CA VAL A 148 20.33 -2.41 -15.39
C VAL A 148 20.31 -3.75 -14.66
N ASP A 149 21.38 -4.10 -13.94
CA ASP A 149 21.43 -5.35 -13.17
C ASP A 149 20.32 -5.40 -12.10
N SER A 150 20.13 -4.29 -11.39
CA SER A 150 19.03 -4.15 -10.42
C SER A 150 17.64 -4.17 -11.07
N ALA A 151 17.50 -3.71 -12.31
CA ALA A 151 16.27 -3.81 -13.06
C ALA A 151 15.97 -5.26 -13.48
N ILE A 152 17.01 -6.06 -13.81
CA ILE A 152 16.86 -7.48 -14.12
C ILE A 152 16.37 -8.24 -12.89
N ASP A 153 16.94 -7.99 -11.71
CA ASP A 153 16.48 -8.60 -10.45
C ASP A 153 15.01 -8.28 -10.16
N ASP A 154 14.61 -7.03 -10.38
CA ASP A 154 13.22 -6.58 -10.22
C ASP A 154 12.27 -7.31 -11.17
N LEU A 155 12.67 -7.50 -12.43
CA LEU A 155 11.89 -8.24 -13.43
C LEU A 155 11.79 -9.73 -13.07
N GLN A 156 12.88 -10.36 -12.63
CA GLN A 156 12.86 -11.76 -12.19
C GLN A 156 11.90 -11.96 -11.01
N GLN A 157 11.94 -11.07 -10.02
CA GLN A 157 11.01 -11.13 -8.89
C GLN A 157 9.56 -10.88 -9.32
N SER A 158 9.32 -9.94 -10.24
CA SER A 158 7.99 -9.69 -10.80
C SER A 158 7.41 -10.93 -11.48
N VAL A 159 8.20 -11.58 -12.34
CA VAL A 159 7.79 -12.81 -13.04
C VAL A 159 7.53 -13.94 -12.05
N LYS A 160 8.38 -14.11 -11.03
CA LYS A 160 8.18 -15.12 -9.98
C LYS A 160 6.86 -14.93 -9.23
N LEU A 161 6.55 -13.69 -8.83
CA LEU A 161 5.30 -13.37 -8.13
C LEU A 161 4.06 -13.61 -9.00
N LYS A 162 4.15 -13.39 -10.31
CA LYS A 162 3.07 -13.71 -11.26
C LYS A 162 2.94 -15.21 -11.51
N GLY A 163 4.06 -15.92 -11.61
CA GLY A 163 4.14 -17.38 -11.81
C GLY A 163 3.60 -18.18 -10.62
N ASP A 164 3.99 -17.83 -9.39
CA ASP A 164 3.53 -18.52 -8.16
C ASP A 164 2.00 -18.51 -8.03
N LYS A 165 1.34 -17.43 -8.46
CA LYS A 165 -0.13 -17.35 -8.44
C LYS A 165 -0.77 -18.23 -9.53
N ALA A 166 -0.18 -18.31 -10.72
CA ALA A 166 -0.65 -19.24 -11.77
C ALA A 166 -0.59 -20.69 -11.28
N THR A 167 0.43 -21.05 -10.50
CA THR A 167 0.56 -22.38 -9.87
C THR A 167 -0.31 -22.54 -8.62
N ALA A 168 -0.66 -21.47 -7.91
CA ALA A 168 -1.57 -21.51 -6.76
C ALA A 168 -3.06 -21.58 -7.14
N LEU A 169 -3.43 -21.19 -8.36
CA LEU A 169 -4.79 -21.31 -8.92
C LEU A 169 -5.09 -22.70 -9.49
N THR A 170 -4.08 -23.47 -9.91
CA THR A 170 -4.26 -24.83 -10.44
C THR A 170 -4.69 -25.91 -9.43
N PRO A 171 -4.34 -25.87 -8.12
CA PRO A 171 -4.82 -26.91 -7.18
C PRO A 171 -6.33 -26.83 -6.88
N SER A 172 -6.99 -25.70 -7.13
CA SER A 172 -8.43 -25.53 -6.91
C SER A 172 -9.29 -26.14 -8.03
N VAL A 173 -8.75 -26.25 -9.24
CA VAL A 173 -9.48 -26.76 -10.42
C VAL A 173 -9.33 -28.29 -10.58
N LEU A 174 -8.27 -28.87 -10.00
CA LEU A 174 -8.04 -30.32 -10.02
C LEU A 174 -8.84 -31.10 -8.96
N ARG A 175 -9.51 -30.41 -8.02
CA ARG A 175 -10.31 -31.05 -6.94
C ARG A 175 -11.82 -31.13 -7.22
N LEU A 176 -12.24 -30.93 -8.47
CA LEU A 176 -13.66 -30.99 -8.89
C LEU A 176 -13.91 -31.99 -10.04
N LYS A 177 -12.93 -32.85 -10.34
CA LYS A 177 -13.04 -33.92 -11.35
C LYS A 177 -12.85 -35.34 -10.81
N MET A 178 -13.00 -35.51 -9.49
CA MET A 178 -13.02 -36.83 -8.84
C MET A 178 -14.26 -37.01 -7.95
N HIS A 179 -15.44 -36.81 -8.52
CA HIS A 179 -16.67 -37.47 -8.08
C HIS A 179 -17.59 -37.66 -9.27
#